data_AF-A0A0Q4GSM9-F1
#
_entry.id   AF-A0A0Q4GSM9-F1
#
_cell.length_a   1.000
_cell.length_b   1.000
_cell.length_c   1.000
_cell.angle_alpha   90.00
_cell.angle_beta   90.00
_cell.angle_gamma   90.00
#
_symmetry.space_group_name_H-M   'P 1'
#
loop_
_entity.id
_entity.type
_entity.pdbx_description
1 polymer ?
#
loop_
_entity_poly.entity_id
_entity_poly.type
_entity_poly.pdbx_seq_one_letter_code
_entity_poly.pdbx_strand_id
1 'polypeptide(L)'
;MGIIIKSGGIIIKSRGIIIKSGGIIIKSGGVIIKSGGIIIKSGGIIIKSRGIIIKSGGVIIKSGGIIIKSGGIIIKSGGIIIKSGGIIIKSRGIIIKSRASL
;
A
#
# COMPACT_ATOMS: atom_id res chain seq x y z
N MET A 1 -13.22 -3.03 -17.81
CA MET A 1 -13.17 -2.75 -16.35
C MET A 1 -13.50 -4.08 -15.66
N GLY A 2 -12.76 -4.52 -14.64
CA GLY A 2 -13.07 -5.83 -14.04
C GLY A 2 -12.51 -6.01 -12.64
N ILE A 3 -13.22 -6.80 -11.83
CA ILE A 3 -12.83 -7.23 -10.49
C ILE A 3 -12.04 -8.53 -10.63
N ILE A 4 -10.91 -8.64 -9.91
CA ILE A 4 -10.22 -9.94 -9.73
C ILE A 4 -10.27 -10.33 -8.27
N ILE A 5 -10.65 -11.57 -8.03
CA ILE A 5 -10.58 -12.25 -6.73
C ILE A 5 -9.63 -13.43 -6.90
N LYS A 6 -8.58 -13.53 -6.08
CA LYS A 6 -7.61 -14.64 -6.15
C LYS A 6 -7.05 -14.98 -4.77
N SER A 7 -6.72 -16.25 -4.56
CA SER A 7 -5.86 -16.69 -3.45
C SER A 7 -4.48 -17.04 -4.00
N GLY A 8 -3.41 -16.47 -3.45
CA GLY A 8 -2.03 -16.78 -3.85
C GLY A 8 -1.56 -16.25 -5.22
N GLY A 9 -0.32 -16.56 -5.58
CA GLY A 9 0.31 -16.25 -6.88
C GLY A 9 0.66 -14.78 -7.12
N ILE A 10 0.82 -14.39 -8.39
CA ILE A 10 1.14 -13.02 -8.85
C ILE A 10 -0.05 -12.46 -9.65
N ILE A 11 -0.33 -11.15 -9.52
CA ILE A 11 -1.29 -10.42 -10.36
C ILE A 11 -0.63 -9.13 -10.84
N ILE A 12 -0.70 -8.87 -12.15
CA ILE A 12 -0.26 -7.63 -12.80
C ILE A 12 -1.47 -7.03 -13.51
N LYS A 13 -1.83 -5.77 -13.20
CA LYS A 13 -2.98 -5.08 -13.83
C LYS A 13 -2.77 -3.57 -13.97
N SER A 14 -3.33 -2.99 -15.02
CA SER A 14 -3.25 -1.55 -15.30
C SER A 14 -4.37 -0.71 -14.66
N ARG A 15 -5.56 -1.27 -14.39
CA ARG A 15 -6.74 -0.59 -13.79
C ARG A 15 -7.66 -1.59 -13.04
N GLY A 16 -8.79 -1.10 -12.50
CA GLY A 16 -9.87 -1.92 -11.92
C GLY A 16 -9.79 -2.12 -10.40
N ILE A 17 -10.38 -3.20 -9.88
CA ILE A 17 -10.37 -3.58 -8.45
C ILE A 17 -9.74 -4.98 -8.31
N ILE A 18 -8.88 -5.16 -7.29
CA ILE A 18 -8.29 -6.47 -6.97
C ILE A 18 -8.53 -6.77 -5.50
N ILE A 19 -9.09 -7.94 -5.23
CA ILE A 19 -9.23 -8.53 -3.90
C ILE A 19 -8.36 -9.79 -3.85
N LYS A 20 -7.45 -9.87 -2.89
CA LYS A 20 -6.51 -11.01 -2.83
C LYS A 20 -6.16 -11.45 -1.41
N SER A 21 -6.04 -12.75 -1.21
CA SER A 21 -5.34 -13.32 -0.06
C SER A 21 -3.93 -13.79 -0.46
N GLY A 22 -2.88 -13.34 0.22
CA GLY A 22 -1.49 -13.74 -0.02
C GLY A 22 -0.87 -13.26 -1.35
N GLY A 23 0.34 -13.75 -1.66
CA GLY A 23 1.04 -13.53 -2.94
C GLY A 23 1.53 -12.10 -3.21
N ILE A 24 1.67 -11.73 -4.49
CA ILE A 24 2.16 -10.40 -4.95
C ILE A 24 1.13 -9.72 -5.86
N ILE A 25 1.02 -8.38 -5.78
CA ILE A 25 0.23 -7.57 -6.72
C ILE A 25 1.09 -6.41 -7.21
N ILE A 26 1.15 -6.22 -8.53
CA ILE A 26 1.73 -5.04 -9.19
C ILE A 26 0.60 -4.34 -9.95
N LYS A 27 0.38 -3.05 -9.66
CA LYS A 27 -0.76 -2.32 -10.24
C LYS A 27 -0.48 -0.85 -10.53
N SER A 28 -1.01 -0.35 -11.64
CA SER A 28 -1.22 1.09 -11.84
C SER A 28 -2.67 1.46 -11.53
N GLY A 29 -2.93 2.53 -10.77
CA GLY A 29 -4.27 3.05 -10.48
C GLY A 29 -5.25 2.09 -9.76
N GLY A 30 -6.52 2.51 -9.67
CA GLY A 30 -7.64 1.72 -9.13
C GLY A 30 -7.59 1.41 -7.62
N VAL A 31 -8.21 0.31 -7.18
CA VAL A 31 -8.29 -0.11 -5.76
C VAL A 31 -7.68 -1.50 -5.56
N ILE A 32 -7.00 -1.72 -4.43
CA ILE A 32 -6.51 -3.04 -3.99
C ILE A 32 -6.95 -3.29 -2.56
N ILE A 33 -7.57 -4.44 -2.31
CA ILE A 33 -7.86 -4.97 -0.97
C ILE A 33 -7.08 -6.27 -0.83
N LYS A 34 -6.24 -6.38 0.21
CA LYS A 34 -5.38 -7.56 0.38
C LYS A 34 -5.19 -7.99 1.83
N SER A 35 -5.19 -9.30 2.06
CA SER A 35 -4.63 -9.89 3.28
C SER A 35 -3.25 -10.49 3.01
N GLY A 36 -2.21 -10.06 3.73
CA GLY A 36 -0.84 -10.58 3.61
C GLY A 36 -0.06 -10.20 2.34
N GLY A 37 1.14 -10.75 2.17
CA GLY A 37 1.96 -10.65 0.95
C GLY A 37 2.56 -9.27 0.63
N ILE A 38 2.80 -8.97 -0.65
CA ILE A 38 3.45 -7.72 -1.14
C ILE A 38 2.53 -6.97 -2.12
N ILE A 39 2.51 -5.63 -2.07
CA ILE A 39 1.84 -4.78 -3.07
C ILE A 39 2.81 -3.72 -3.56
N ILE A 40 2.92 -3.58 -4.88
CA ILE A 40 3.61 -2.48 -5.56
C ILE A 40 2.55 -1.71 -6.37
N LYS A 41 2.42 -0.41 -6.14
CA LYS A 41 1.37 0.39 -6.80
C LYS A 41 1.78 1.82 -7.15
N SER A 42 1.36 2.29 -8.32
CA SER A 42 1.30 3.73 -8.63
C SER A 42 -0.13 4.25 -8.52
N GLY A 43 -0.37 5.29 -7.71
CA GLY A 43 -1.68 5.95 -7.53
C GLY A 43 -2.76 5.14 -6.81
N GLY A 44 -4.00 5.65 -6.79
CA GLY A 44 -5.21 4.96 -6.31
C GLY A 44 -5.27 4.67 -4.80
N ILE A 45 -5.99 3.61 -4.38
CA ILE A 45 -6.21 3.26 -2.95
C ILE A 45 -5.70 1.84 -2.64
N ILE A 46 -5.08 1.64 -1.48
CA ILE A 46 -4.72 0.31 -0.96
C ILE A 46 -5.28 0.14 0.45
N ILE A 47 -5.97 -0.99 0.67
CA ILE A 47 -6.37 -1.48 1.98
C ILE A 47 -5.66 -2.81 2.21
N LYS A 48 -4.89 -2.93 3.30
CA LYS A 48 -4.10 -4.15 3.57
C LYS A 48 -4.05 -4.55 5.03
N SER A 49 -4.22 -5.85 5.29
CA SER A 49 -3.83 -6.48 6.56
C SER A 49 -2.46 -7.14 6.42
N ARG A 50 -1.47 -6.73 7.22
CA ARG A 50 -0.09 -7.26 7.31
C ARG A 50 0.75 -7.11 6.01
N GLY A 51 1.99 -7.61 6.00
CA GLY A 51 2.87 -7.65 4.80
C GLY A 51 3.57 -6.33 4.43
N ILE A 52 3.91 -6.12 3.15
CA ILE A 52 4.69 -4.96 2.66
C ILE A 52 3.91 -4.16 1.59
N ILE A 53 3.98 -2.82 1.62
CA ILE A 53 3.41 -1.95 0.57
C ILE A 53 4.49 -1.00 0.08
N ILE A 54 4.66 -0.92 -1.23
CA ILE A 54 5.44 0.10 -1.93
C ILE A 54 4.48 0.91 -2.81
N LYS A 55 4.44 2.23 -2.63
CA LYS A 55 3.49 3.08 -3.36
C LYS A 55 4.02 4.46 -3.73
N SER A 56 3.68 4.91 -4.94
CA SER A 56 3.74 6.34 -5.31
C SER A 56 2.33 6.95 -5.29
N GLY A 57 2.12 8.04 -4.53
CA GLY A 57 0.87 8.79 -4.46
C GLY A 57 -0.31 8.08 -3.76
N GLY A 58 -1.50 8.69 -3.82
CA GLY A 58 -2.78 8.08 -3.40
C GLY A 58 -2.95 7.85 -1.88
N VAL A 59 -3.78 6.87 -1.49
CA VAL A 59 -4.11 6.58 -0.07
C VAL A 59 -3.73 5.15 0.32
N ILE A 60 -3.18 4.96 1.53
CA ILE A 60 -2.90 3.63 2.11
C ILE A 60 -3.57 3.52 3.47
N ILE A 61 -4.33 2.45 3.67
CA ILE A 61 -4.86 2.01 4.97
C ILE A 61 -4.25 0.65 5.28
N LYS A 62 -3.55 0.53 6.42
CA LYS A 62 -2.84 -0.71 6.77
C LYS A 62 -2.88 -1.04 8.25
N SER A 63 -3.06 -2.33 8.55
CA SER A 63 -2.76 -2.90 9.86
C SER A 63 -1.46 -3.72 9.80
N GLY A 64 -0.44 -3.34 10.58
CA GLY A 64 0.86 -4.02 10.71
C GLY A 64 1.83 -3.85 9.52
N GLY A 65 2.99 -4.51 9.59
CA GLY A 65 3.97 -4.63 8.49
C GLY A 65 4.71 -3.34 8.10
N ILE A 66 5.17 -3.23 6.85
CA ILE A 66 6.04 -2.12 6.37
C ILE A 66 5.37 -1.32 5.24
N ILE A 67 5.44 0.01 5.28
CA ILE A 67 4.98 0.88 4.18
C ILE A 67 6.16 1.73 3.71
N ILE A 68 6.40 1.73 2.41
CA ILE A 68 7.29 2.66 1.72
C ILE A 68 6.42 3.49 0.78
N LYS A 69 6.45 4.82 0.93
CA LYS A 69 5.58 5.70 0.16
C LYS A 69 6.21 7.03 -0.22
N SER A 70 5.99 7.45 -1.47
CA SER A 70 6.15 8.85 -1.87
C SER A 70 4.77 9.54 -1.95
N GLY A 71 4.58 10.63 -1.21
CA GLY A 71 3.38 11.48 -1.25
C GLY A 71 2.07 10.91 -0.66
N GLY A 72 0.99 11.69 -0.74
CA GLY A 72 -0.39 11.30 -0.37
C GLY A 72 -0.62 11.01 1.12
N ILE A 73 -1.62 10.18 1.45
CA ILE A 73 -2.04 9.89 2.84
C ILE A 73 -1.72 8.44 3.28
N ILE A 74 -1.26 8.26 4.52
CA ILE A 74 -1.10 6.94 5.16
C ILE A 74 -1.88 6.92 6.47
N ILE A 75 -2.71 5.90 6.64
CA ILE A 75 -3.34 5.52 7.90
C ILE A 75 -2.81 4.14 8.28
N LYS A 76 -2.14 4.04 9.43
CA LYS A 76 -1.50 2.78 9.84
C LYS A 76 -1.67 2.47 11.32
N SER A 77 -1.98 1.22 11.62
CA SER A 77 -1.87 0.67 12.98
C SER A 77 -0.71 -0.30 13.09
N GLY A 78 0.33 0.00 13.87
CA GLY A 78 1.50 -0.88 14.11
C GLY A 78 2.49 -0.99 12.94
N GLY A 79 3.80 -1.19 13.21
CA GLY A 79 4.85 -1.46 12.21
C GLY A 79 5.60 -0.20 11.72
N ILE A 80 6.29 -0.29 10.56
CA ILE A 80 7.26 0.73 10.09
C ILE A 80 6.72 1.54 8.90
N ILE A 81 6.85 2.87 8.93
CA ILE A 81 6.55 3.74 7.78
C ILE A 81 7.83 4.44 7.35
N ILE A 82 8.17 4.32 6.06
CA ILE A 82 9.15 5.14 5.36
C ILE A 82 8.38 6.01 4.37
N LYS A 83 8.48 7.33 4.51
CA LYS A 83 7.72 8.26 3.68
C LYS A 83 8.51 9.50 3.28
N SER A 84 8.34 9.92 2.04
CA SER A 84 8.69 11.27 1.57
C SER A 84 7.42 12.06 1.26
N GLY A 85 7.21 13.21 1.95
CA GLY A 85 6.10 14.16 1.75
C GLY A 85 4.66 13.65 2.05
N GLY A 86 3.76 14.53 2.49
CA GLY A 86 2.33 14.22 2.75
C GLY A 86 1.99 13.74 4.18
N ILE A 87 0.74 13.31 4.41
CA ILE A 87 0.17 13.14 5.77
C ILE A 87 0.31 11.70 6.31
N ILE A 88 0.71 11.54 7.56
CA ILE A 88 0.74 10.25 8.27
C ILE A 88 -0.16 10.33 9.51
N ILE A 89 -1.08 9.38 9.62
CA ILE A 89 -1.83 9.09 10.85
C ILE A 89 -1.42 7.70 11.32
N LYS A 90 -0.96 7.59 12.56
CA LYS A 90 -0.44 6.33 13.11
C LYS A 90 -0.74 6.17 14.58
N SER A 91 -1.18 4.96 14.96
CA SER A 91 -1.46 4.63 16.36
C SER A 91 -0.24 4.09 17.13
N ARG A 92 0.59 3.23 16.51
CA ARG A 92 1.76 2.57 17.15
C ARG A 92 2.89 2.26 16.16
N GLY A 93 4.16 2.40 16.56
CA GLY A 93 5.38 1.96 15.84
C GLY A 93 6.24 3.08 15.23
N ILE A 94 7.27 2.75 14.45
CA ILE A 94 8.33 3.69 13.98
C ILE A 94 7.99 4.44 12.66
N ILE A 95 8.22 5.76 12.64
CA ILE A 95 8.08 6.60 11.43
C ILE A 95 9.46 7.14 11.04
N ILE A 96 9.84 6.94 9.78
CA ILE A 96 11.00 7.55 9.14
C ILE A 96 10.49 8.48 8.04
N LYS A 97 10.77 9.77 8.17
CA LYS A 97 10.43 10.80 7.17
C LYS A 97 11.70 11.31 6.51
N SER A 98 11.80 11.22 5.20
CA SER A 98 12.80 12.00 4.46
C SER A 98 12.21 13.39 4.18
N ARG A 99 12.90 14.45 4.59
CA ARG A 99 12.70 15.79 4.04
C ARG A 99 13.58 15.89 2.80
N ALA A 100 13.02 16.35 1.69
CA ALA A 100 13.87 16.89 0.63
C ALA A 100 14.41 18.21 1.19
N SER A 101 15.72 18.27 1.46
CA SER A 101 16.44 19.53 1.61
C SER A 101 16.33 20.22 0.24
N LEU A 102 15.80 21.45 0.22
CA LEU A 102 16.08 22.39 -0.87
C LEU A 102 17.46 22.99 -0.63
#